data_AF-A0A452IXU8-F1
#
_entry.id   AF-A0A452IXU8-F1
#
_cell.length_a   1.000
_cell.length_b   1.000
_cell.length_c   1.000
_cell.angle_alpha   90.00
_cell.angle_beta   90.00
_cell.angle_gamma   90.00
#
_symmetry.space_group_name_H-M   'P 1'
#
loop_
_entity.id
_entity.type
_entity.pdbx_description
1 polymer ?
#
loop_
_entity_poly.entity_id
_entity_poly.type
_entity_poly.pdbx_seq_one_letter_code
_entity_poly.pdbx_strand_id
1 'polypeptide(L)'
;WNVVSLVTGKECSVPSSHVAKVWHRWLYEGVSREKAEELLLLPCNHSGSFLIRESQTRQGCYSLSVRRTNLSSWDSVKHYRINRLENGWLYIAPRLTFPSLQELVDYYSEIGDGLCCLLKEPCFIQGAVQVPAQNLALPVVVKKSSLNWQELDSSALFSEAPAPAGESPVSLGLREAISSYLFLTEELPPEKGEKGRLWKCA
;
A
#
# COMPACT_ATOMS: atom_id res chain seq x y z
N TRP A 1 11.11 -15.79 -1.88
CA TRP A 1 11.65 -15.81 -0.51
C TRP A 1 10.52 -16.21 0.42
N ASN A 2 10.74 -17.20 1.28
CA ASN A 2 9.78 -17.50 2.33
C ASN A 2 10.07 -16.57 3.51
N VAL A 3 9.07 -15.81 3.94
CA VAL A 3 9.18 -14.88 5.06
C VAL A 3 8.07 -15.17 6.05
N VAL A 4 8.43 -15.21 7.33
CA VAL A 4 7.48 -15.34 8.42
C VAL A 4 7.04 -13.95 8.85
N SER A 5 5.75 -13.69 8.80
CA SER A 5 5.18 -12.45 9.33
C SER A 5 5.40 -12.38 10.84
N LEU A 6 6.10 -11.34 11.32
CA LEU A 6 6.32 -11.12 12.76
C LEU A 6 5.01 -10.86 13.52
N VAL A 7 3.97 -10.40 12.84
CA VAL A 7 2.68 -10.04 13.44
C VAL A 7 1.74 -11.25 13.55
N THR A 8 1.78 -12.14 12.56
CA THR A 8 0.81 -13.25 12.45
C THR A 8 1.43 -14.64 12.56
N GLY A 9 2.77 -14.75 12.59
CA GLY A 9 3.49 -16.03 12.60
C GLY A 9 3.31 -16.88 11.35
N LYS A 10 2.61 -16.37 10.32
CA LYS A 10 2.32 -17.11 9.09
C LYS A 10 3.49 -16.98 8.11
N GLU A 11 3.85 -18.10 7.49
CA GLU A 11 4.76 -18.11 6.34
C GLU A 11 4.03 -17.57 5.10
N CYS A 12 4.62 -16.54 4.51
CA CYS A 12 4.17 -15.98 3.25
C CYS A 12 5.33 -16.08 2.25
N SER A 13 5.01 -16.55 1.04
CA SER A 13 5.97 -16.51 -0.06
C SER A 13 5.94 -15.13 -0.67
N VAL A 14 7.02 -14.38 -0.52
CA VAL A 14 7.19 -13.07 -1.14
C VAL A 14 8.06 -13.20 -2.38
N PRO A 15 7.59 -12.76 -3.56
CA PRO A 15 8.39 -12.74 -4.78
C PRO A 15 9.70 -11.98 -4.55
N SER A 16 10.80 -12.47 -5.12
CA SER A 16 12.11 -11.81 -4.99
C SER A 16 12.12 -10.36 -5.51
N SER A 17 11.23 -10.03 -6.44
CA SER A 17 11.02 -8.66 -6.93
C SER A 17 10.52 -7.68 -5.87
N HIS A 18 9.97 -8.17 -4.75
CA HIS A 18 9.40 -7.35 -3.67
C HIS A 18 10.27 -7.33 -2.41
N VAL A 19 11.49 -7.89 -2.49
CA VAL A 19 12.45 -7.92 -1.37
C VAL A 19 13.61 -6.98 -1.69
N ALA A 20 13.84 -6.01 -0.81
CA ALA A 20 14.99 -5.12 -0.85
C ALA A 20 15.81 -5.30 0.41
N LYS A 21 17.14 -5.32 0.30
CA LYS A 21 18.02 -5.28 1.47
C LYS A 21 18.20 -3.81 1.85
N VAL A 22 18.06 -3.52 3.15
CA VAL A 22 18.23 -2.17 3.66
C VAL A 22 19.39 -2.12 4.63
N TRP A 23 20.34 -1.24 4.35
CA TRP A 23 21.52 -0.96 5.16
C TRP A 23 21.37 0.43 5.79
N HIS A 24 21.77 0.57 7.06
CA HIS A 24 21.74 1.84 7.80
C HIS A 24 20.39 2.60 7.81
N ARG A 25 19.28 1.94 7.45
CA ARG A 25 17.91 2.49 7.30
C ARG A 25 17.68 3.43 6.11
N TRP A 26 18.72 3.91 5.44
CA TRP A 26 18.60 4.81 4.28
C TRP A 26 19.21 4.24 2.99
N LEU A 27 20.02 3.18 3.04
CA LEU A 27 20.62 2.57 1.86
C LEU A 27 19.84 1.34 1.43
N TYR A 28 19.26 1.37 0.24
CA TYR A 28 18.41 0.33 -0.30
C TYR A 28 19.08 -0.35 -1.51
N GLU A 29 19.18 -1.68 -1.43
CA GLU A 29 19.66 -2.54 -2.51
C GLU A 29 18.46 -3.20 -3.20
N GLY A 30 18.38 -3.09 -4.52
CA GLY A 30 17.29 -3.68 -5.30
C GLY A 30 16.03 -2.81 -5.44
N VAL A 31 16.07 -1.54 -5.02
CA VAL A 31 14.93 -0.61 -5.17
C VAL A 31 15.03 0.18 -6.48
N SER A 32 13.97 0.14 -7.30
CA SER A 32 13.88 0.91 -8.54
C SER A 32 13.60 2.39 -8.28
N ARG A 33 13.69 3.23 -9.32
CA ARG A 33 13.35 4.66 -9.19
C ARG A 33 11.90 4.84 -8.77
N GLU A 34 11.00 4.10 -9.42
CA GLU A 34 9.55 4.19 -9.24
C GLU A 34 9.19 3.73 -7.82
N LYS A 35 9.82 2.65 -7.35
CA LYS A 35 9.56 2.16 -5.99
C LYS A 35 10.10 3.10 -4.92
N ALA A 36 11.23 3.77 -5.17
CA ALA A 36 11.74 4.80 -4.28
C ALA A 36 10.77 6.01 -4.17
N GLU A 37 10.15 6.40 -5.28
CA GLU A 37 9.14 7.47 -5.28
C GLU A 37 7.91 7.07 -4.48
N GLU A 38 7.38 5.87 -4.72
CA GLU A 38 6.24 5.33 -3.97
C GLU A 38 6.50 5.31 -2.46
N LEU A 39 7.66 4.81 -2.05
CA LEU A 39 8.06 4.75 -0.63
C LEU A 39 8.19 6.13 -0.01
N LEU A 40 8.84 7.08 -0.69
CA LEU A 40 9.02 8.43 -0.18
C LEU A 40 7.70 9.21 -0.13
N LEU A 41 6.78 8.98 -1.06
CA LEU A 41 5.48 9.65 -1.11
C LEU A 41 4.46 9.10 -0.09
N LEU A 42 4.81 8.04 0.67
CA LEU A 42 3.97 7.57 1.77
C LEU A 42 3.70 8.70 2.79
N PRO A 43 2.51 8.75 3.40
CA PRO A 43 2.12 9.82 4.32
C PRO A 43 2.97 9.89 5.59
N CYS A 44 3.71 8.82 5.91
CA CYS A 44 4.62 8.76 7.07
C CYS A 44 5.92 9.55 6.87
N ASN A 45 6.26 9.95 5.65
CA ASN A 45 7.48 10.69 5.34
C ASN A 45 7.19 12.19 5.24
N HIS A 46 8.10 13.03 5.73
CA HIS A 46 8.00 14.49 5.58
C HIS A 46 9.00 15.08 4.57
N SER A 47 8.92 16.39 4.35
CA SER A 47 9.89 17.12 3.50
C SER A 47 11.32 16.92 4.00
N GLY A 48 12.25 16.56 3.12
CA GLY A 48 13.62 16.20 3.49
C GLY A 48 13.79 14.72 3.87
N SER A 49 12.73 13.91 3.79
CA SER A 49 12.87 12.45 3.79
C SER A 49 13.70 11.99 2.60
N PHE A 50 14.62 11.06 2.83
CA PHE A 50 15.52 10.59 1.78
C PHE A 50 15.82 9.10 1.84
N LEU A 51 16.23 8.56 0.70
CA LEU A 51 16.84 7.25 0.60
C LEU A 51 17.91 7.24 -0.48
N ILE A 52 18.92 6.40 -0.31
CA ILE A 52 19.94 6.11 -1.30
C ILE A 52 19.65 4.73 -1.86
N ARG A 53 19.49 4.63 -3.18
CA ARG A 53 19.31 3.35 -3.86
C ARG A 53 20.57 2.98 -4.65
N GLU A 54 20.96 1.72 -4.58
CA GLU A 54 21.99 1.16 -5.46
C GLU A 54 21.38 0.77 -6.82
N SER A 55 22.11 1.04 -7.90
CA SER A 55 21.69 0.61 -9.23
C SER A 55 21.81 -0.90 -9.38
N GLN A 56 20.72 -1.56 -9.73
CA GLN A 56 20.70 -3.00 -10.03
C GLN A 56 21.57 -3.39 -11.23
N THR A 57 21.76 -2.47 -12.18
CA THR A 57 22.47 -2.76 -13.44
C THR A 57 23.95 -2.42 -13.41
N ARG A 58 24.38 -1.56 -12.49
CA ARG A 58 25.78 -1.14 -12.35
C ARG A 58 26.16 -1.04 -10.87
N GLN A 59 26.88 -2.04 -10.40
CA GLN A 59 27.45 -2.04 -9.05
C GLN A 59 28.34 -0.80 -8.87
N GLY A 60 28.19 -0.12 -7.73
CA GLY A 60 28.92 1.12 -7.44
C GLY A 60 28.32 2.40 -8.01
N CYS A 61 27.16 2.34 -8.68
CA CYS A 61 26.37 3.53 -9.01
C CYS A 61 25.25 3.72 -7.99
N TYR A 62 25.28 4.82 -7.25
CA TYR A 62 24.24 5.15 -6.28
C TYR A 62 23.37 6.31 -6.77
N SER A 63 22.15 6.38 -6.28
CA SER A 63 21.24 7.50 -6.52
C SER A 63 20.57 7.90 -5.23
N LEU A 64 20.65 9.17 -4.87
CA LEU A 64 19.96 9.77 -3.74
C LEU A 64 18.59 10.27 -4.20
N SER A 65 17.54 9.81 -3.55
CA SER A 65 16.15 10.23 -3.79
C SER A 65 15.67 11.01 -2.56
N VAL A 66 15.18 12.23 -2.77
CA VAL A 66 14.77 13.14 -1.69
C VAL A 66 13.35 13.63 -1.93
N ARG A 67 12.48 13.53 -0.93
CA ARG A 67 11.13 14.10 -0.96
C ARG A 67 11.19 15.60 -0.69
N ARG A 68 10.50 16.34 -1.56
CA ARG A 68 10.22 17.76 -1.40
C ARG A 68 8.72 17.97 -1.36
N THR A 69 8.25 18.42 -0.21
CA THR A 69 6.90 18.95 -0.03
C THR A 69 6.97 20.48 -0.04
N ASN A 70 6.22 21.12 -0.94
CA ASN A 70 6.08 22.57 -1.00
C ASN A 70 4.62 22.93 -0.71
N LEU A 71 4.39 23.97 0.10
CA LEU A 71 3.04 24.46 0.44
C LEU A 71 2.21 24.91 -0.77
N SER A 72 2.85 25.15 -1.91
CA SER A 72 2.23 25.67 -3.13
C SER A 72 2.16 24.64 -4.27
N SER A 73 2.65 23.42 -4.07
CA SER A 73 2.81 22.44 -5.18
C SER A 73 2.63 21.01 -4.69
N TRP A 74 2.33 20.11 -5.64
CA TRP A 74 2.26 18.67 -5.38
C TRP A 74 3.57 18.11 -4.82
N ASP A 75 3.47 17.10 -3.96
CA ASP A 75 4.61 16.39 -3.39
C ASP A 75 5.45 15.75 -4.50
N SER A 76 6.74 16.09 -4.53
CA SER A 76 7.64 15.63 -5.59
C SER A 76 8.90 15.02 -5.01
N VAL A 77 9.46 14.05 -5.73
CA VAL A 77 10.72 13.41 -5.36
C VAL A 77 11.80 13.82 -6.36
N LYS A 78 12.93 14.29 -5.85
CA LYS A 78 14.09 14.66 -6.66
C LYS A 78 15.15 13.58 -6.56
N HIS A 79 15.74 13.23 -7.70
CA HIS A 79 16.79 12.21 -7.80
C HIS A 79 18.12 12.86 -8.15
N TYR A 80 19.14 12.56 -7.36
CA TYR A 80 20.53 12.97 -7.55
C TYR A 80 21.38 11.74 -7.84
N ARG A 81 22.23 11.84 -8.85
CA ARG A 81 23.18 10.78 -9.19
C ARG A 81 24.43 10.93 -8.33
N ILE A 82 24.80 9.87 -7.62
CA ILE A 82 26.06 9.79 -6.88
C ILE A 82 27.04 9.04 -7.78
N ASN A 83 28.12 9.70 -8.17
CA ASN A 83 29.19 9.11 -8.95
C ASN A 83 30.33 8.71 -8.01
N ARG A 84 31.12 7.72 -8.45
CA ARG A 84 32.28 7.23 -7.74
C ARG A 84 33.53 7.48 -8.59
N LEU A 85 34.57 8.04 -7.97
CA LEU A 85 35.89 8.22 -8.57
C LEU A 85 36.69 6.92 -8.52
N GLU A 86 37.77 6.87 -9.30
CA GLU A 86 38.73 5.75 -9.32
C GLU A 86 39.41 5.53 -7.97
N ASN A 87 39.63 6.59 -7.18
CA ASN A 87 40.16 6.50 -5.82
C ASN A 87 39.13 5.99 -4.79
N GLY A 88 37.91 5.67 -5.22
CA GLY A 88 36.84 5.15 -4.39
C GLY A 88 35.94 6.21 -3.76
N TRP A 89 36.25 7.49 -3.88
CA TRP A 89 35.48 8.60 -3.31
C TRP A 89 34.18 8.83 -4.10
N LEU A 90 33.19 9.42 -3.44
CA LEU A 90 31.83 9.60 -3.89
C LEU A 90 31.49 11.09 -4.01
N TYR A 91 30.72 11.47 -5.02
CA TYR A 91 30.29 12.85 -5.20
C TYR A 91 28.94 12.96 -5.90
N ILE A 92 28.20 14.01 -5.55
CA ILE A 92 27.02 14.47 -6.30
C ILE A 92 27.42 15.69 -7.13
N ALA A 93 28.00 16.70 -6.48
CA ALA A 93 28.58 17.85 -7.13
C ALA A 93 30.10 17.67 -7.26
N PRO A 94 30.73 17.93 -8.42
CA PRO A 94 32.17 17.72 -8.62
C PRO A 94 33.08 18.47 -7.63
N ARG A 95 32.57 19.55 -7.02
CA ARG A 95 33.26 20.37 -6.01
C ARG A 95 33.33 19.73 -4.63
N LEU A 96 32.49 18.74 -4.33
CA LEU A 96 32.38 18.11 -3.02
C LEU A 96 32.50 16.60 -3.18
N THR A 97 33.53 16.04 -2.56
CA THR A 97 33.86 14.62 -2.64
C THR A 97 33.94 14.04 -1.23
N PHE A 98 33.46 12.82 -1.06
CA PHE A 98 33.30 12.15 0.23
C PHE A 98 33.91 10.75 0.17
N PRO A 99 34.61 10.27 1.20
CA PRO A 99 35.17 8.93 1.23
C PRO A 99 34.11 7.85 1.47
N SER A 100 32.96 8.18 2.07
CA SER A 100 31.87 7.25 2.36
C SER A 100 30.49 7.86 2.09
N LEU A 101 29.48 7.00 1.87
CA LEU A 101 28.08 7.44 1.75
C LEU A 101 27.56 8.07 3.05
N GLN A 102 28.07 7.62 4.20
CA GLN A 102 27.68 8.14 5.50
C GLN A 102 28.09 9.60 5.65
N GLU A 103 29.36 9.92 5.37
CA GLU A 103 29.84 11.31 5.41
C GLU A 103 29.12 12.21 4.40
N LEU A 104 28.78 11.68 3.23
CA LEU A 104 27.96 12.38 2.25
C LEU A 104 26.59 12.74 2.85
N VAL A 105 25.92 11.79 3.50
CA VAL A 105 24.61 11.99 4.13
C VAL A 105 24.72 13.00 5.28
N ASP A 106 25.72 12.86 6.14
CA ASP A 106 25.94 13.74 7.29
C ASP A 106 26.15 15.19 6.82
N TYR A 107 27.00 15.42 5.81
CA TYR A 107 27.20 16.75 5.24
C TYR A 107 25.91 17.36 4.68
N TYR A 108 25.15 16.60 3.89
CA TYR A 108 23.91 17.08 3.28
C TYR A 108 22.73 17.17 4.26
N SER A 109 22.89 16.68 5.49
CA SER A 109 21.95 16.90 6.58
C SER A 109 22.07 18.30 7.18
N GLU A 110 23.29 18.85 7.18
CA GLU A 110 23.59 20.18 7.71
C GLU A 110 23.56 21.25 6.60
N ILE A 111 24.06 20.92 5.41
CA ILE A 111 24.31 21.89 4.33
C ILE A 111 23.60 21.47 3.04
N GLY A 112 22.70 22.33 2.55
CA GLY A 112 21.91 22.11 1.33
C GLY A 112 22.63 22.50 0.04
N ASP A 113 23.92 22.20 -0.09
CA ASP A 113 24.77 22.70 -1.17
C ASP A 113 24.43 22.10 -2.56
N GLY A 114 23.36 22.59 -3.18
CA GLY A 114 22.85 22.15 -4.48
C GLY A 114 21.74 21.08 -4.41
N LEU A 115 21.30 20.69 -3.21
CA LEU A 115 20.12 19.84 -3.03
C LEU A 115 18.83 20.67 -2.93
N CYS A 116 17.69 20.05 -3.20
CA CYS A 116 16.38 20.70 -3.17
C CYS A 116 15.91 20.99 -1.74
N CYS A 117 16.37 20.19 -0.78
CA CYS A 117 16.14 20.31 0.65
C CYS A 117 17.25 19.56 1.40
N LEU A 118 17.41 19.90 2.68
CA LEU A 118 18.32 19.21 3.60
C LEU A 118 17.82 17.78 3.85
N LEU A 119 18.77 16.87 4.03
CA LEU A 119 18.47 15.48 4.43
C LEU A 119 18.11 15.47 5.91
N LYS A 120 16.84 15.22 6.23
CA LYS A 120 16.38 15.25 7.62
C LYS A 120 16.23 13.86 8.20
N GLU A 121 15.37 13.06 7.58
CA GLU A 121 15.04 11.73 8.07
C GLU A 121 15.22 10.68 6.98
N PRO A 122 15.68 9.47 7.33
CA PRO A 122 15.66 8.35 6.39
C PRO A 122 14.22 7.98 6.06
N CYS A 123 14.00 7.45 4.86
CA CYS A 123 12.68 7.00 4.42
C CYS A 123 12.09 5.97 5.39
N PHE A 124 10.82 6.15 5.71
CA PHE A 124 10.07 5.26 6.59
C PHE A 124 9.97 3.85 5.99
N ILE A 125 10.52 2.86 6.71
CA ILE A 125 10.37 1.44 6.38
C ILE A 125 9.21 0.90 7.21
N GLN A 126 8.10 0.58 6.54
CA GLN A 126 6.93 -0.01 7.16
C GLN A 126 7.29 -1.42 7.68
N GLY A 127 7.67 -1.50 8.95
CA GLY A 127 8.16 -2.70 9.63
C GLY A 127 9.30 -2.47 10.62
N ALA A 128 9.99 -1.32 10.57
CA ALA A 128 11.02 -0.95 11.56
C ALA A 128 10.42 -0.29 12.82
N VAL A 129 9.11 -0.03 12.83
CA VAL A 129 8.42 0.36 14.05
C VAL A 129 8.33 -0.88 14.92
N GLN A 130 9.16 -0.94 15.95
CA GLN A 130 8.74 -1.60 17.19
C GLN A 130 7.52 -0.84 17.66
N VAL A 131 6.34 -1.27 17.24
CA VAL A 131 5.10 -0.83 17.85
C VAL A 131 5.18 -1.47 19.25
N PRO A 132 5.35 -0.70 20.35
CA PRO A 132 5.02 -1.27 21.64
C PRO A 132 3.55 -1.67 21.49
N ALA A 133 3.26 -2.96 21.64
CA ALA A 133 1.93 -3.52 21.43
C ALA A 133 0.95 -2.92 22.45
N GLN A 134 0.51 -1.69 22.22
CA GLN A 134 -0.46 -0.99 23.04
C GLN A 134 -1.35 -0.17 22.10
N ASN A 135 -2.55 -0.71 21.87
CA ASN A 135 -3.73 -0.03 21.33
C ASN A 135 -3.79 0.25 19.82
N LEU A 136 -3.41 -0.70 18.97
CA LEU A 136 -4.14 -0.84 17.72
C LEU A 136 -5.39 -1.66 18.02
N ALA A 137 -6.56 -1.01 18.05
CA ALA A 137 -7.84 -1.69 18.12
C ALA A 137 -7.84 -2.78 17.04
N LEU A 138 -8.09 -4.03 17.47
CA LEU A 138 -8.19 -5.16 16.56
C LEU A 138 -9.11 -4.75 15.39
N PRO A 139 -8.72 -5.03 14.13
CA PRO A 139 -9.63 -4.82 13.02
C PRO A 139 -10.93 -5.53 13.40
N VAL A 140 -12.04 -4.80 13.41
CA VAL A 140 -13.35 -5.35 13.76
C VAL A 140 -13.51 -6.59 12.91
N VAL A 141 -13.40 -7.75 13.56
CA VAL A 141 -13.62 -9.03 12.92
C VAL A 141 -15.11 -9.01 12.62
N VAL A 142 -15.46 -8.61 11.41
CA VAL A 142 -16.80 -8.85 10.89
C VAL A 142 -16.92 -10.37 10.91
N LYS A 143 -17.68 -10.88 11.89
CA LYS A 143 -18.00 -12.30 11.99
C LYS A 143 -18.63 -12.65 10.65
N LYS A 144 -17.85 -13.29 9.77
CA LYS A 144 -18.36 -13.79 8.49
C LYS A 144 -19.50 -14.72 8.89
N SER A 145 -20.71 -14.32 8.54
CA SER A 145 -21.89 -15.09 8.85
C SER A 145 -21.68 -16.47 8.23
N SER A 146 -21.86 -17.51 9.04
CA SER A 146 -21.76 -18.92 8.65
C SER A 146 -22.97 -19.30 7.80
N LEU A 147 -23.26 -18.51 6.78
CA LEU A 147 -24.35 -18.74 5.84
C LEU A 147 -23.79 -19.64 4.74
N ASN A 148 -24.22 -20.90 4.77
CA ASN A 148 -23.95 -21.84 3.70
C ASN A 148 -24.86 -21.48 2.51
N TRP A 149 -24.33 -20.72 1.55
CA TRP A 149 -25.05 -20.29 0.35
C TRP A 149 -25.50 -21.46 -0.55
N GLN A 150 -24.98 -22.67 -0.35
CA GLN A 150 -25.38 -23.86 -1.10
C GLN A 150 -26.66 -24.53 -0.55
N GLU A 151 -27.01 -24.27 0.71
CA GLU A 151 -28.19 -24.83 1.37
C GLU A 151 -29.36 -23.82 1.45
N LEU A 152 -29.16 -22.59 0.98
CA LEU A 152 -30.17 -21.56 0.97
C LEU A 152 -31.13 -21.75 -0.21
N ASP A 153 -32.27 -22.40 0.04
CA ASP A 153 -33.36 -22.43 -0.94
C ASP A 153 -34.00 -21.03 -1.02
N SER A 154 -34.18 -20.50 -2.23
CA SER A 154 -34.76 -19.17 -2.45
C SER A 154 -36.17 -19.08 -1.86
N SER A 155 -36.89 -20.19 -1.79
CA SER A 155 -38.22 -20.29 -1.18
C SER A 155 -38.26 -19.92 0.32
N ALA A 156 -37.17 -20.11 1.07
CA ALA A 156 -37.09 -19.82 2.51
C ALA A 156 -36.92 -18.32 2.83
N LEU A 157 -36.55 -17.50 1.84
CA LEU A 157 -36.49 -16.05 1.96
C LEU A 157 -37.87 -15.39 1.77
N PHE A 158 -38.78 -16.07 1.07
CA PHE A 158 -40.07 -15.51 0.63
C PHE A 158 -41.30 -16.17 1.28
N SER A 159 -41.12 -17.13 2.18
CA SER A 159 -42.25 -17.80 2.85
C SER A 159 -42.78 -16.99 4.03
N GLU A 160 -44.08 -16.68 3.96
CA GLU A 160 -44.89 -15.98 4.98
C GLU A 160 -45.75 -16.95 5.82
N ALA A 161 -45.38 -18.23 5.88
CA ALA A 161 -46.03 -19.19 6.76
C ALA A 161 -45.29 -19.28 8.11
N PRO A 162 -46.00 -19.35 9.26
CA PRO A 162 -45.37 -19.62 10.55
C PRO A 162 -44.79 -21.03 10.54
N ALA A 163 -43.46 -21.15 10.43
CA ALA A 163 -42.79 -22.43 10.56
C ALA A 163 -42.78 -22.88 12.04
N PRO A 164 -43.08 -24.16 12.34
CA PRO A 164 -42.97 -24.68 13.69
C PRO A 164 -41.48 -24.77 14.06
N ALA A 165 -41.14 -24.23 15.23
CA ALA A 165 -39.90 -24.45 15.98
C ALA A 165 -38.70 -24.97 15.15
N GLY A 166 -38.10 -24.10 14.35
CA GLY A 166 -36.88 -24.39 13.59
C GLY A 166 -36.24 -23.08 13.15
N GLU A 167 -34.97 -22.90 13.52
CA GLU A 167 -34.21 -21.66 13.35
C GLU A 167 -34.15 -21.23 11.87
N SER A 168 -34.79 -20.10 11.54
CA SER A 168 -34.66 -19.48 10.23
C SER A 168 -33.18 -19.16 9.97
N PRO A 169 -32.59 -19.57 8.82
CA PRO A 169 -31.18 -19.34 8.52
C PRO A 169 -30.84 -17.85 8.31
N VAL A 170 -31.87 -16.99 8.29
CA VAL A 170 -31.75 -15.56 8.05
C VAL A 170 -32.41 -14.81 9.19
N SER A 171 -31.69 -13.84 9.76
CA SER A 171 -32.18 -13.01 10.87
C SER A 171 -33.43 -12.21 10.46
N LEU A 172 -34.36 -12.01 11.39
CA LEU A 172 -35.59 -11.23 11.18
C LEU A 172 -35.33 -9.85 10.57
N GLY A 173 -34.33 -9.10 11.08
CA GLY A 173 -34.00 -7.77 10.55
C GLY A 173 -33.52 -7.78 9.10
N LEU A 174 -32.82 -8.83 8.66
CA LEU A 174 -32.44 -8.99 7.26
C LEU A 174 -33.65 -9.36 6.39
N ARG A 175 -34.57 -10.19 6.90
CA ARG A 175 -35.82 -10.51 6.22
C ARG A 175 -36.69 -9.25 6.02
N GLU A 176 -36.85 -8.43 7.05
CA GLU A 176 -37.62 -7.18 6.97
C GLU A 176 -36.98 -6.17 6.01
N ALA A 177 -35.65 -6.05 6.01
CA ALA A 177 -34.95 -5.16 5.08
C ALA A 177 -35.12 -5.59 3.62
N ILE A 178 -35.03 -6.89 3.34
CA ILE A 178 -35.27 -7.44 1.99
C ILE A 178 -36.72 -7.21 1.57
N SER A 179 -37.68 -7.48 2.47
CA SER A 179 -39.11 -7.27 2.20
C SER A 179 -39.43 -5.81 1.91
N SER A 180 -38.86 -4.88 2.68
CA SER A 180 -39.03 -3.45 2.46
C SER A 180 -38.41 -3.00 1.15
N TYR A 181 -37.23 -3.50 0.79
CA TYR A 181 -36.59 -3.18 -0.49
C TYR A 181 -37.43 -3.68 -1.67
N LEU A 182 -37.92 -4.92 -1.63
CA LEU A 182 -38.77 -5.47 -2.68
C LEU A 182 -40.06 -4.69 -2.84
N PHE A 183 -40.73 -4.36 -1.74
CA PHE A 183 -41.94 -3.53 -1.74
C PHE A 183 -41.72 -2.14 -2.36
N LEU A 184 -40.53 -1.57 -2.19
CA LEU A 184 -40.15 -0.30 -2.81
C LEU A 184 -39.73 -0.43 -4.28
N THR A 185 -39.39 -1.64 -4.73
CA THR A 185 -38.93 -1.93 -6.10
C THR A 185 -39.92 -2.72 -6.94
N GLU A 186 -41.11 -3.05 -6.41
CA GLU A 186 -42.23 -3.58 -7.20
C GLU A 186 -42.82 -2.49 -8.09
N GLU A 187 -42.18 -2.27 -9.23
CA GLU A 187 -42.82 -1.76 -10.44
C GLU A 187 -43.84 -2.81 -10.93
N LEU A 188 -45.02 -2.32 -11.33
CA LEU A 188 -46.22 -3.02 -11.81
C LEU A 188 -45.96 -4.25 -12.72
N PRO A 189 -46.89 -5.23 -12.75
CA PRO A 189 -46.76 -6.40 -13.62
C PRO A 189 -46.80 -6.03 -15.11
N PRO A 190 -46.18 -6.83 -16.00
CA PRO A 190 -46.12 -6.51 -17.42
C PRO A 190 -47.49 -6.72 -18.09
N GLU A 191 -48.11 -5.63 -18.53
CA GLU A 191 -49.17 -5.65 -19.54
C GLU A 191 -48.63 -6.21 -20.86
N LYS A 192 -49.40 -7.09 -21.48
CA LYS A 192 -49.15 -7.70 -22.79
C LYS A 192 -48.95 -6.63 -23.87
N GLY A 193 -47.91 -6.73 -24.69
CA GLY A 193 -47.83 -5.91 -25.90
C GLY A 193 -46.49 -5.95 -26.66
N GLU A 194 -46.33 -6.96 -27.50
CA GLU A 194 -45.83 -6.87 -28.88
C GLU A 194 -44.49 -6.17 -29.24
N LYS A 195 -43.59 -6.99 -29.84
CA LYS A 195 -42.55 -6.69 -30.86
C LYS A 195 -41.29 -5.88 -30.47
N GLY A 196 -40.21 -6.66 -30.28
CA GLY A 196 -38.99 -6.53 -31.08
C GLY A 196 -37.91 -5.54 -30.60
N ARG A 197 -36.77 -6.06 -30.17
CA ARG A 197 -35.54 -6.03 -30.98
C ARG A 197 -34.39 -6.78 -30.31
N LEU A 198 -33.70 -7.52 -31.17
CA LEU A 198 -32.39 -8.14 -31.03
C LEU A 198 -31.37 -7.19 -30.39
N TRP A 199 -30.62 -7.65 -29.39
CA TRP A 199 -29.27 -7.13 -29.13
C TRP A 199 -28.34 -8.31 -28.86
N LYS A 200 -27.43 -8.53 -29.82
CA LYS A 200 -26.23 -9.36 -29.65
C LYS A 200 -25.14 -8.47 -29.06
N CYS A 201 -24.45 -8.92 -28.03
CA CYS A 201 -23.23 -8.28 -27.55
C CYS A 201 -22.04 -8.75 -28.40
N ALA A 202 -21.25 -7.79 -28.87
CA ALA A 202 -19.87 -7.99 -29.31
C ALA A 202 -18.93 -7.81 -28.11
#